data_AF-A0A8J5M6W3-F1
#
_entry.id   AF-A0A8J5M6W3-F1
#
_cell.length_a   1.000
_cell.length_b   1.000
_cell.length_c   1.000
_cell.angle_alpha   90.00
_cell.angle_beta   90.00
_cell.angle_gamma   90.00
#
_symmetry.space_group_name_H-M   'P 1'
#
loop_
_entity.id
_entity.type
_entity.pdbx_description
1 polymer ?
#
loop_
_entity_poly.entity_id
_entity_poly.type
_entity_poly.pdbx_seq_one_letter_code
_entity_poly.pdbx_strand_id
1 'polypeptide(L)'
;MAFGSRVRGLCAAAALCTAIAVSPTDAWVPPIITKGNKFFNSETGLEFRMKGMAYYPRPNSGEMADVGNYDWAADEHEAVWKPHLEVMKDLGVNTIRLYSVDPSKAHDKFMCACSNAGIYVLVGITAP
;
A
#
# COMPACT_ATOMS: atom_id res chain seq x y z
N MET A 1 12.13 76.43 -12.25
CA MET A 1 13.32 75.90 -11.54
C MET A 1 12.90 74.68 -10.74
N ALA A 2 13.79 73.69 -10.63
CA ALA A 2 13.68 72.39 -9.92
C ALA A 2 13.11 71.18 -10.70
N PHE A 3 14.05 70.51 -11.39
CA PHE A 3 14.28 69.08 -11.63
C PHE A 3 13.33 67.98 -11.08
N GLY A 4 13.17 66.91 -11.87
CA GLY A 4 12.88 65.54 -11.40
C GLY A 4 12.04 64.69 -12.37
N SER A 5 12.52 64.34 -13.57
CA SER A 5 13.06 63.02 -13.95
C SER A 5 12.15 61.79 -13.74
N ARG A 6 11.65 61.25 -14.89
CA ARG A 6 11.59 59.83 -15.34
C ARG A 6 10.91 58.81 -14.38
N VAL A 7 10.04 57.90 -14.83
CA VAL A 7 10.38 56.71 -15.63
C VAL A 7 9.07 55.98 -16.01
N ARG A 8 9.03 55.50 -17.26
CA ARG A 8 8.04 54.56 -17.84
C ARG A 8 7.91 53.28 -16.99
N GLY A 9 6.68 52.86 -16.68
CA GLY A 9 6.41 51.53 -16.11
C GLY A 9 5.47 50.72 -17.00
N LEU A 10 6.04 49.84 -17.82
CA LEU A 10 5.33 48.77 -18.54
C LEU A 10 4.46 47.96 -17.56
N CYS A 11 3.17 47.83 -17.83
CA CYS A 11 2.34 46.78 -17.25
C CYS A 11 2.81 45.43 -17.79
N ALA A 12 3.80 44.83 -17.14
CA ALA A 12 4.25 43.47 -17.41
C ALA A 12 3.23 42.51 -16.80
N ALA A 13 2.54 41.77 -17.67
CA ALA A 13 1.71 40.64 -17.31
C ALA A 13 2.55 39.56 -16.61
N ALA A 14 2.13 39.14 -15.42
CA ALA A 14 2.64 37.96 -14.75
C ALA A 14 1.45 37.13 -14.26
N ALA A 15 0.85 36.36 -15.16
CA ALA A 15 -0.04 35.26 -14.77
C ALA A 15 0.85 34.11 -14.29
N LEU A 16 1.00 33.97 -12.98
CA LEU A 16 1.71 32.87 -12.35
C LEU A 16 0.81 31.62 -12.39
N CYS A 17 0.93 30.82 -13.45
CA CYS A 17 0.34 29.49 -13.51
C CYS A 17 1.15 28.56 -12.61
N THR A 18 0.81 28.46 -11.32
CA THR A 18 1.20 27.32 -10.49
C THR A 18 0.40 26.11 -10.93
N ALA A 19 0.90 25.40 -11.95
CA ALA A 19 0.46 24.05 -12.23
C ALA A 19 0.96 23.15 -11.09
N ILE A 20 0.11 22.93 -10.09
CA ILE A 20 0.30 21.80 -9.18
C ILE A 20 0.15 20.57 -10.06
N ALA A 21 1.27 19.95 -10.43
CA ALA A 21 1.26 18.60 -10.95
C ALA A 21 0.79 17.70 -9.80
N VAL A 22 -0.53 17.55 -9.67
CA VAL A 22 -1.12 16.45 -8.91
C VAL A 22 -0.81 15.22 -9.73
N SER A 23 0.38 14.65 -9.52
CA SER A 23 0.59 13.25 -9.90
C SER A 23 -0.53 12.48 -9.22
N PRO A 24 -1.32 11.66 -9.93
CA PRO A 24 -2.17 10.71 -9.26
C PRO A 24 -1.22 9.88 -8.40
N THR A 25 -1.25 10.07 -7.09
CA THR A 25 -0.67 9.11 -6.17
C THR A 25 -1.56 7.90 -6.29
N ASP A 26 -1.23 7.03 -7.24
CA ASP A 26 -1.59 5.64 -7.16
C ASP A 26 -1.15 5.20 -5.76
N ALA A 27 -2.12 4.96 -4.86
CA ALA A 27 -1.89 4.54 -3.47
C ALA A 27 -1.37 3.10 -3.39
N TRP A 28 -0.69 2.66 -4.45
CA TRP A 28 -0.19 1.32 -4.68
C TRP A 28 1.27 1.28 -4.26
N VAL A 29 1.63 0.29 -3.45
CA VAL A 29 3.02 -0.02 -3.19
C VAL A 29 3.74 -0.33 -4.52
N PRO A 30 4.96 0.20 -4.75
CA PRO A 30 5.65 -0.03 -6.01
C PRO A 30 5.89 -1.53 -6.23
N PRO A 31 5.74 -2.06 -7.45
CA PRO A 31 6.03 -3.46 -7.73
C PRO A 31 7.42 -3.90 -7.25
N ILE A 32 7.49 -5.11 -6.68
CA ILE A 32 8.77 -5.74 -6.35
C ILE A 32 9.21 -6.59 -7.53
N ILE A 33 10.41 -6.32 -8.04
CA ILE A 33 11.01 -7.03 -9.18
C ILE A 33 12.16 -7.91 -8.72
N THR A 34 12.40 -8.99 -9.45
CA THR A 34 13.53 -9.91 -9.21
C THR A 34 14.72 -9.54 -10.08
N LYS A 35 15.93 -9.59 -9.50
CA LYS A 35 17.20 -9.56 -10.26
C LYS A 35 18.14 -10.59 -9.66
N GLY A 36 18.46 -11.63 -10.45
CA GLY A 36 19.20 -12.78 -9.94
C GLY A 36 18.47 -13.43 -8.76
N ASN A 37 19.10 -13.50 -7.60
CA ASN A 37 18.57 -14.11 -6.39
C ASN A 37 18.02 -13.10 -5.36
N LYS A 38 17.74 -11.86 -5.75
CA LYS A 38 17.31 -10.77 -4.87
C LYS A 38 16.07 -10.06 -5.40
N PHE A 39 15.35 -9.40 -4.49
CA PHE A 39 14.20 -8.56 -4.76
C PHE A 39 14.56 -7.08 -4.68
N PHE A 40 13.92 -6.25 -5.49
CA PHE A 40 14.14 -4.80 -5.56
C PHE A 40 12.83 -4.06 -5.73
N ASN A 41 12.70 -2.90 -5.09
CA ASN A 41 11.59 -1.99 -5.33
C ASN A 41 11.77 -1.33 -6.72
N SER A 42 10.73 -1.38 -7.57
CA SER A 42 10.83 -0.96 -8.98
C SER A 42 11.10 0.53 -9.18
N GLU A 43 10.69 1.38 -8.23
CA GLU A 43 10.82 2.84 -8.32
C GLU A 43 12.13 3.33 -7.72
N THR A 44 12.46 2.87 -6.51
CA THR A 44 13.65 3.33 -5.78
C THR A 44 14.91 2.58 -6.17
N GLY A 45 14.79 1.38 -6.75
CA GLY A 45 15.90 0.48 -7.05
C GLY A 45 16.58 -0.13 -5.81
N LEU A 46 16.10 0.15 -4.60
CA LEU A 46 16.65 -0.39 -3.36
C LEU A 46 16.31 -1.89 -3.21
N GLU A 47 17.21 -2.64 -2.59
CA GLU A 47 16.98 -4.06 -2.28
C GLU A 47 15.79 -4.19 -1.32
N PHE A 48 14.79 -4.96 -1.72
CA PHE A 48 13.62 -5.26 -0.90
C PHE A 48 13.91 -6.47 -0.01
N ARG A 49 13.90 -6.26 1.31
CA ARG A 49 14.04 -7.32 2.31
C ARG A 49 12.70 -7.57 2.98
N MET A 50 12.22 -8.81 2.88
CA MET A 50 10.98 -9.24 3.53
C MET A 50 11.15 -9.28 5.05
N LYS A 51 10.36 -8.48 5.74
CA LYS A 51 10.08 -8.54 7.18
C LYS A 51 8.66 -9.10 7.31
N GLY A 52 8.59 -10.43 7.22
CA GLY A 52 7.36 -11.15 6.94
C GLY A 52 6.62 -11.68 8.16
N MET A 53 5.29 -11.80 8.06
CA MET A 53 4.44 -12.51 9.02
C MET A 53 3.49 -13.48 8.30
N ALA A 54 3.31 -14.67 8.87
CA ALA A 54 2.27 -15.61 8.46
C ALA A 54 0.91 -15.13 8.99
N TYR A 55 -0.11 -15.03 8.13
CA TYR A 55 -1.44 -14.56 8.54
C TYR A 55 -2.51 -15.59 8.22
N TYR A 56 -3.08 -16.14 9.29
CA TYR A 56 -4.23 -17.04 9.26
C TYR A 56 -4.93 -16.95 10.63
N PRO A 57 -5.80 -15.95 10.85
CA PRO A 57 -6.43 -15.72 12.15
C PRO A 57 -7.47 -16.81 12.43
N ARG A 58 -7.08 -17.82 13.21
CA ARG A 58 -7.97 -18.91 13.63
C ARG A 58 -8.49 -18.65 15.04
N PRO A 59 -9.82 -18.67 15.29
CA PRO A 59 -10.35 -18.61 16.63
C PRO A 59 -9.88 -19.79 17.47
N ASN A 60 -9.62 -19.57 18.76
CA ASN A 60 -9.20 -20.62 19.68
C ASN A 60 -10.36 -21.55 20.13
N SER A 61 -11.62 -21.15 19.87
CA SER A 61 -12.83 -21.88 20.27
C SER A 61 -14.04 -21.45 19.42
N GLY A 62 -15.10 -22.28 19.40
CA GLY A 62 -16.34 -22.02 18.65
C GLY A 62 -16.37 -22.75 17.30
N GLU A 63 -17.45 -22.57 16.54
CA GLU A 63 -17.68 -23.31 15.28
C GLU A 63 -16.57 -23.08 14.24
N MET A 64 -16.02 -21.87 14.19
CA MET A 64 -14.92 -21.51 13.30
C MET A 64 -13.55 -22.00 13.78
N ALA A 65 -13.45 -22.55 14.98
CA ALA A 65 -12.18 -23.00 15.53
C ALA A 65 -11.64 -24.23 14.82
N ASP A 66 -12.45 -25.03 14.12
CA ASP A 66 -11.97 -26.22 13.40
C ASP A 66 -12.06 -26.11 11.88
N VAL A 67 -12.43 -24.92 11.39
CA VAL A 67 -12.51 -24.64 9.95
C VAL A 67 -11.10 -24.39 9.39
N GLY A 68 -10.63 -25.34 8.59
CA GLY A 68 -9.43 -25.21 7.77
C GLY A 68 -9.69 -24.41 6.50
N ASN A 69 -8.62 -23.88 5.91
CA ASN A 69 -8.60 -23.23 4.60
C ASN A 69 -9.65 -22.13 4.42
N TYR A 70 -9.98 -21.43 5.49
CA TYR A 70 -10.93 -20.32 5.44
C TYR A 70 -10.22 -19.02 5.02
N ASP A 71 -10.83 -18.31 4.08
CA ASP A 71 -10.28 -17.06 3.56
C ASP A 71 -10.65 -15.87 4.46
N TRP A 72 -9.79 -15.62 5.44
CA TRP A 72 -9.91 -14.46 6.32
C TRP A 72 -9.49 -13.13 5.69
N ALA A 73 -8.95 -13.13 4.47
CA ALA A 73 -8.54 -11.91 3.77
C ALA A 73 -9.66 -11.32 2.92
N ALA A 74 -10.79 -12.03 2.76
CA ALA A 74 -11.96 -11.50 2.06
C ALA A 74 -12.49 -10.20 2.70
N ASP A 75 -13.05 -9.33 1.88
CA ASP A 75 -13.53 -8.00 2.27
C ASP A 75 -14.65 -8.03 3.33
N GLU A 76 -15.40 -9.13 3.39
CA GLU A 76 -16.45 -9.38 4.40
C GLU A 76 -15.88 -9.50 5.83
N HIS A 77 -14.58 -9.77 5.96
CA HIS A 77 -13.88 -9.89 7.25
C HIS A 77 -13.13 -8.63 7.68
N GLU A 78 -13.44 -7.45 7.11
CA GLU A 78 -12.76 -6.19 7.40
C GLU A 78 -12.60 -5.89 8.90
N ALA A 79 -13.65 -6.14 9.69
CA ALA A 79 -13.62 -5.91 11.13
C ALA A 79 -12.59 -6.78 11.87
N VAL A 80 -12.22 -7.94 11.30
CA VAL A 80 -11.23 -8.86 11.86
C VAL A 80 -9.82 -8.46 11.45
N TRP A 81 -9.56 -8.28 10.16
CA TRP A 81 -8.18 -8.08 9.67
C TRP A 81 -7.67 -6.65 9.82
N LYS A 82 -8.54 -5.64 9.82
CA LYS A 82 -8.11 -4.23 9.84
C LYS A 82 -7.31 -3.86 11.10
N PRO A 83 -7.75 -4.21 12.33
CA PRO A 83 -6.94 -3.97 13.52
C PRO A 83 -5.59 -4.72 13.50
N HIS A 84 -5.55 -5.92 12.92
CA HIS A 84 -4.31 -6.68 12.81
C HIS A 84 -3.29 -6.00 11.88
N LEU A 85 -3.73 -5.43 10.75
CA LEU A 85 -2.86 -4.71 9.83
C LEU A 85 -2.23 -3.46 10.46
N GLU A 86 -2.98 -2.73 11.29
CA GLU A 86 -2.42 -1.58 12.04
C GLU A 86 -1.32 -2.04 13.02
N VAL A 87 -1.55 -3.13 13.76
CA VAL A 87 -0.52 -3.69 14.65
C VAL A 87 0.70 -4.17 13.85
N MET A 88 0.50 -4.83 12.70
CA MET A 88 1.60 -5.28 11.86
C MET A 88 2.42 -4.13 11.30
N LYS A 89 1.77 -3.02 10.92
CA LYS A 89 2.42 -1.78 10.50
C LYS A 89 3.27 -1.20 11.63
N ASP A 90 2.75 -1.14 12.85
CA ASP A 90 3.50 -0.65 14.03
C ASP A 90 4.73 -1.52 14.34
N LEU A 91 4.63 -2.83 14.08
CA LEU A 91 5.75 -3.77 14.20
C LEU A 91 6.75 -3.68 13.04
N GLY A 92 6.46 -2.89 12.00
CA GLY A 92 7.33 -2.71 10.83
C GLY A 92 7.35 -3.90 9.87
N VAL A 93 6.29 -4.73 9.90
CA VAL A 93 6.03 -5.79 8.91
C VAL A 93 5.82 -5.13 7.55
N ASN A 94 6.43 -5.71 6.51
CA ASN A 94 6.24 -5.25 5.13
C ASN A 94 5.78 -6.38 4.19
N THR A 95 5.56 -7.58 4.70
CA THR A 95 5.08 -8.71 3.89
C THR A 95 4.19 -9.63 4.74
N ILE A 96 3.03 -9.99 4.23
CA ILE A 96 2.14 -10.99 4.83
C ILE A 96 2.07 -12.21 3.93
N ARG A 97 2.10 -13.41 4.50
CA ARG A 97 1.81 -14.65 3.78
C ARG A 97 0.40 -15.14 4.10
N LEU A 98 -0.43 -15.28 3.07
CA LEU A 98 -1.75 -15.89 3.15
C LEU A 98 -1.68 -17.38 2.80
N TYR A 99 -2.49 -18.18 3.49
CA TYR A 99 -2.54 -19.64 3.33
C TYR A 99 -3.77 -20.12 2.56
N SER A 100 -4.86 -19.36 2.64
CA SER A 100 -6.09 -19.63 1.89
C SER A 100 -6.63 -18.33 1.33
N VAL A 101 -7.04 -18.36 0.07
CA VAL A 101 -7.68 -17.28 -0.67
C VAL A 101 -8.76 -17.92 -1.53
N ASP A 102 -10.00 -17.48 -1.39
CA ASP A 102 -11.13 -17.89 -2.23
C ASP A 102 -11.23 -16.92 -3.41
N PRO A 103 -10.85 -17.31 -4.64
CA PRO A 103 -10.84 -16.42 -5.80
C PRO A 103 -12.25 -15.97 -6.23
N SER A 104 -13.32 -16.51 -5.65
CA SER A 104 -14.70 -16.05 -5.89
C SER A 104 -15.12 -14.85 -5.02
N LYS A 105 -14.31 -14.49 -4.02
CA LYS A 105 -14.55 -13.38 -3.09
C LYS A 105 -13.78 -12.13 -3.50
N ALA A 106 -14.23 -10.97 -3.03
CA ALA A 106 -13.52 -9.70 -3.20
C ALA A 106 -12.47 -9.51 -2.09
N HIS A 107 -11.31 -8.95 -2.48
CA HIS A 107 -10.18 -8.64 -1.60
C HIS A 107 -9.68 -7.20 -1.76
N ASP A 108 -10.46 -6.36 -2.44
CA ASP A 108 -10.04 -5.02 -2.81
C ASP A 108 -9.75 -4.17 -1.57
N LYS A 109 -10.60 -4.27 -0.54
CA LYS A 109 -10.39 -3.54 0.71
C LYS A 109 -9.16 -4.06 1.45
N PHE A 110 -8.99 -5.38 1.54
CA PHE A 110 -7.83 -5.97 2.20
C PHE A 110 -6.52 -5.55 1.52
N MET A 111 -6.46 -5.65 0.19
CA MET A 111 -5.28 -5.28 -0.59
C MET A 111 -5.01 -3.76 -0.54
N CYS A 112 -6.04 -2.93 -0.58
CA CYS A 112 -5.90 -1.48 -0.41
C CYS A 112 -5.36 -1.12 0.99
N ALA A 113 -5.86 -1.77 2.04
CA ALA A 113 -5.37 -1.56 3.40
C ALA A 113 -3.90 -2.00 3.55
N CYS A 114 -3.53 -3.14 2.99
CA CYS A 114 -2.14 -3.59 2.96
C CYS A 114 -1.25 -2.58 2.22
N SER A 115 -1.69 -2.11 1.05
CA SER A 115 -0.95 -1.13 0.26
C SER A 115 -0.74 0.18 1.03
N ASN A 116 -1.79 0.71 1.65
CA ASN A 116 -1.72 1.92 2.49
C ASN A 116 -0.78 1.74 3.71
N ALA A 117 -0.63 0.52 4.20
CA ALA A 117 0.30 0.17 5.27
C ALA A 117 1.74 -0.12 4.78
N GLY A 118 1.99 -0.14 3.48
CA GLY A 118 3.29 -0.53 2.91
C GLY A 118 3.58 -2.04 3.00
N ILE A 119 2.52 -2.86 3.07
CA ILE A 119 2.58 -4.31 3.24
C ILE A 119 2.31 -5.00 1.90
N TYR A 120 3.25 -5.83 1.47
CA TYR A 120 3.09 -6.74 0.32
C TYR A 120 2.46 -8.07 0.74
N VAL A 121 1.87 -8.79 -0.20
CA VAL A 121 1.20 -10.07 0.09
C VAL A 121 1.81 -11.20 -0.74
N LEU A 122 2.17 -12.28 -0.06
CA LEU A 122 2.53 -13.58 -0.65
C LEU A 122 1.32 -14.50 -0.56
N VAL A 123 0.77 -14.89 -1.72
CA VAL A 123 -0.42 -15.74 -1.80
C VAL A 123 0.00 -17.19 -2.04
N GLY A 124 -0.42 -18.10 -1.15
CA GLY A 124 -0.36 -19.54 -1.41
C GLY A 124 -1.39 -19.93 -2.46
N ILE A 125 -0.94 -20.45 -3.61
CA ILE A 125 -1.83 -20.87 -4.73
C ILE A 125 -2.59 -22.16 -4.39
N THR A 126 -1.98 -23.02 -3.58
CA THR A 126 -2.64 -24.21 -3.05
C THR A 126 -3.25 -23.86 -1.69
N ALA A 127 -4.57 -23.77 -1.61
CA ALA A 127 -5.28 -23.92 -0.35
C ALA A 127 -5.48 -25.44 -0.13
N PRO A 128 -4.94 -26.04 0.95
CA PRO A 128 -5.17 -27.45 1.25
C PRO A 128 -6.63 -27.78 1.59
#